data_AF-A0A932N7T9-F1
#
_entry.id   AF-A0A932N7T9-F1
#
_cell.length_a   1.000
_cell.length_b   1.000
_cell.length_c   1.000
_cell.angle_alpha   90.00
_cell.angle_beta   90.00
_cell.angle_gamma   90.00
#
_symmetry.space_group_name_H-M   'P 1'
#
loop_
_entity.id
_entity.type
_entity.pdbx_description
1 polymer ?
#
loop_
_entity_poly.entity_id
_entity_poly.type
_entity_poly.pdbx_seq_one_letter_code
_entity_poly.pdbx_strand_id
1 'polypeptide(L)'
;MTLVISPQTLPPSVTLEKVQKLSAALTAREQLLRQIIARFEGHYASSLSELNQRLAARQSPEHPAWEDAIEWGNAVDQLAQAQLTQNILAWLINLLKRSTSL
;
A
#
# COMPACT_ATOMS: atom_id res chain seq x y z
N MET A 1 6.92 -8.49 33.01
CA MET A 1 7.87 -9.15 32.08
C MET A 1 8.10 -8.22 30.92
N THR A 2 9.24 -7.54 30.90
CA THR A 2 9.65 -6.71 29.76
C THR A 2 10.21 -7.67 28.70
N LEU A 3 9.54 -7.78 27.56
CA LEU A 3 10.09 -8.51 26.40
C LEU A 3 11.36 -7.78 25.96
N VAL A 4 12.51 -8.31 26.38
CA VAL A 4 13.80 -7.94 25.81
C VAL A 4 13.80 -8.54 24.41
N ILE A 5 13.43 -7.74 23.42
CA ILE A 5 13.61 -8.09 22.02
C ILE A 5 15.12 -8.06 21.80
N SER A 6 15.77 -9.23 21.85
CA SER A 6 17.15 -9.36 21.40
C SER A 6 17.25 -8.80 19.98
N PRO A 7 18.24 -7.97 19.65
CA PRO A 7 18.41 -7.51 18.29
C PRO A 7 18.73 -8.74 17.44
N GLN A 8 17.74 -9.26 16.72
CA GLN A 8 18.04 -10.15 15.61
C GLN A 8 18.97 -9.37 14.69
N THR A 9 20.16 -9.90 14.47
CA THR A 9 21.10 -9.32 13.51
C THR A 9 20.40 -9.30 12.16
N LEU A 10 20.31 -8.12 11.56
CA LEU A 10 19.75 -7.99 10.22
C LEU A 10 20.57 -8.85 9.26
N PRO A 11 19.94 -9.55 8.30
CA PRO A 11 20.69 -10.29 7.29
C PRO A 11 21.67 -9.35 6.56
N PRO A 12 22.90 -9.79 6.23
CA PRO A 12 23.88 -8.95 5.54
C PRO A 12 23.39 -8.39 4.19
N SER A 13 22.40 -9.05 3.60
CA SER A 13 21.74 -8.62 2.37
C SER A 13 20.86 -7.38 2.54
N VAL A 14 20.46 -7.02 3.78
CA VAL A 14 19.61 -5.87 4.13
C VAL A 14 20.49 -4.67 4.47
N THR A 15 20.88 -3.93 3.43
CA THR A 15 21.69 -2.70 3.56
C THR A 15 20.81 -1.45 3.54
N LEU A 16 21.30 -0.36 4.14
CA LEU A 16 20.58 0.93 4.15
C LEU A 16 20.19 1.38 2.73
N GLU A 17 21.13 1.29 1.78
CA GLU A 17 20.90 1.61 0.38
C GLU A 17 19.76 0.79 -0.24
N LYS A 18 19.74 -0.53 -0.02
CA LYS A 18 18.70 -1.42 -0.57
C LYS A 18 17.34 -1.11 0.03
N VAL A 19 17.27 -0.86 1.33
CA VAL A 19 16.02 -0.49 2.02
C VAL A 19 15.52 0.87 1.53
N GLN A 20 16.40 1.85 1.33
CA GLN A 20 16.04 3.15 0.75
C GLN A 20 15.52 3.00 -0.69
N LYS A 21 16.16 2.17 -1.51
CA LYS A 21 15.71 1.89 -2.88
C LYS A 21 14.33 1.24 -2.90
N LEU A 22 14.07 0.29 -2.00
CA LEU A 22 12.74 -0.33 -1.85
C LEU A 22 11.69 0.71 -1.43
N SER A 23 12.02 1.60 -0.50
CA SER A 23 11.12 2.66 -0.05
C SER A 23 10.78 3.65 -1.17
N ALA A 24 11.75 4.01 -2.02
CA ALA A 24 11.52 4.84 -3.19
C ALA A 24 10.60 4.14 -4.21
N ALA A 25 10.82 2.85 -4.47
CA ALA A 25 9.96 2.07 -5.36
C ALA A 25 8.52 1.95 -4.84
N LEU A 26 8.34 1.77 -3.53
CA LEU A 26 7.02 1.77 -2.89
C LEU A 26 6.32 3.12 -3.01
N THR A 27 7.04 4.22 -2.86
CA THR A 27 6.48 5.56 -3.05
C THR A 27 5.91 5.74 -4.46
N ALA A 28 6.65 5.31 -5.50
CA ALA A 28 6.16 5.35 -6.87
C ALA A 28 4.93 4.44 -7.07
N ARG A 29 4.91 3.26 -6.43
CA ARG A 29 3.76 2.35 -6.47
C ARG A 29 2.53 2.94 -5.79
N GLU A 30 2.67 3.60 -4.64
CA GLU A 30 1.57 4.29 -3.97
C GLU A 30 0.97 5.38 -4.86
N GLN A 31 1.80 6.16 -5.55
CA GLN A 31 1.34 7.19 -6.49
C GLN A 31 0.51 6.59 -7.62
N LEU A 32 0.98 5.50 -8.23
CA LEU A 32 0.23 4.79 -9.27
C LEU A 32 -1.13 4.28 -8.74
N LEU A 33 -1.14 3.64 -7.57
CA LEU A 33 -2.38 3.12 -6.97
C LEU A 33 -3.38 4.24 -6.68
N ARG A 34 -2.91 5.39 -6.19
CA ARG A 34 -3.77 6.58 -6.00
C ARG A 34 -4.35 7.11 -7.31
N GLN A 35 -3.58 7.10 -8.40
CA GLN A 35 -4.07 7.50 -9.72
C GLN A 35 -5.14 6.53 -10.24
N ILE A 36 -4.96 5.23 -10.04
CA ILE A 36 -5.95 4.21 -10.40
C ILE A 36 -7.25 4.42 -9.60
N ILE A 37 -7.15 4.60 -8.28
CA ILE A 37 -8.31 4.87 -7.41
C ILE A 37 -9.03 6.15 -7.87
N ALA A 38 -8.30 7.25 -8.07
CA ALA A 38 -8.88 8.52 -8.51
C ALA A 38 -9.55 8.42 -9.88
N ARG A 39 -9.02 7.58 -10.78
CA ARG A 39 -9.66 7.30 -12.08
C ARG A 39 -11.02 6.63 -11.89
N PHE A 40 -11.13 5.64 -11.01
CA PHE A 40 -12.41 4.97 -10.74
C PHE A 40 -13.40 5.90 -10.02
N GLU A 41 -12.94 6.66 -9.02
CA GLU A 41 -13.75 7.70 -8.35
C GLU A 41 -14.31 8.70 -9.35
N GLY A 42 -13.48 9.18 -10.29
CA GLY A 42 -13.90 10.08 -11.35
C GLY A 42 -14.84 9.43 -12.36
N HIS A 43 -14.61 8.17 -12.74
CA HIS A 43 -15.44 7.45 -13.72
C HIS A 43 -16.84 7.18 -13.18
N TYR A 44 -16.96 6.78 -11.93
CA TYR A 44 -18.23 6.44 -11.29
C TYR A 44 -18.90 7.60 -10.55
N ALA A 45 -18.19 8.72 -10.38
CA ALA A 45 -18.62 9.89 -9.61
C ALA A 45 -19.18 9.52 -8.22
N SER A 46 -18.59 8.51 -7.58
CA SER A 46 -19.01 7.98 -6.28
C SER A 46 -17.81 7.32 -5.60
N SER A 47 -18.02 6.78 -4.40
CA SER A 47 -17.11 5.86 -3.73
C SER A 47 -17.29 4.41 -4.21
N LEU A 48 -16.30 3.56 -3.92
CA LEU A 48 -16.37 2.11 -4.18
C LEU A 48 -17.52 1.46 -3.41
N SER A 49 -17.77 1.91 -2.17
CA SER A 49 -18.86 1.41 -1.33
C SER A 49 -20.23 1.67 -1.99
N GLU A 50 -20.45 2.88 -2.49
CA GLU A 50 -21.69 3.23 -3.20
C GLU A 50 -21.86 2.45 -4.49
N LEU A 51 -20.77 2.25 -5.26
CA LEU A 51 -20.81 1.41 -6.46
C LEU A 51 -21.21 -0.03 -6.11
N ASN A 52 -20.59 -0.62 -5.09
CA ASN A 52 -20.90 -1.97 -4.63
C ASN A 52 -22.36 -2.09 -4.13
N GLN A 53 -22.90 -1.07 -3.46
CA GLN A 53 -24.31 -1.03 -3.08
C GLN A 53 -25.23 -1.00 -4.30
N ARG A 54 -24.94 -0.17 -5.31
CA ARG A 54 -25.72 -0.14 -6.56
C ARG A 54 -25.69 -1.47 -7.30
N LEU A 55 -24.52 -2.11 -7.38
CA LEU A 55 -24.35 -3.43 -7.98
C LEU A 55 -25.17 -4.49 -7.23
N ALA A 56 -25.08 -4.53 -5.90
CA ALA A 56 -25.86 -5.45 -5.07
C ALA A 56 -27.38 -5.25 -5.23
N ALA A 57 -27.81 -4.00 -5.40
CA ALA A 57 -29.21 -3.63 -5.64
C ALA A 57 -29.65 -3.80 -7.11
N ARG A 58 -28.76 -4.23 -8.02
CA ARG A 58 -29.00 -4.32 -9.47
C ARG A 58 -29.46 -2.99 -10.10
N GLN A 59 -28.98 -1.87 -9.56
CA GLN A 59 -29.29 -0.52 -10.02
C GLN A 59 -28.27 0.00 -11.06
N SER A 60 -27.27 -0.81 -11.40
CA SER A 60 -26.28 -0.53 -12.43
C SER A 60 -26.13 -1.76 -13.33
N PRO A 61 -25.82 -1.60 -14.63
CA PRO A 61 -25.34 -2.70 -15.45
C PRO A 61 -24.19 -3.42 -14.74
N GLU A 62 -24.27 -4.76 -14.70
CA GLU A 62 -23.27 -5.57 -14.01
C GLU A 62 -21.91 -5.51 -14.72
N HIS A 63 -21.89 -5.49 -16.05
CA HIS A 63 -20.69 -5.26 -16.84
C HIS A 63 -20.68 -3.85 -17.45
N PRO A 64 -19.57 -3.10 -17.42
CA PRO A 64 -18.24 -3.48 -16.85
C PRO A 64 -18.11 -3.23 -15.34
N ALA A 65 -19.15 -2.72 -14.68
CA ALA A 65 -19.05 -2.16 -13.34
C ALA A 65 -18.59 -3.14 -12.24
N TRP A 66 -18.91 -4.42 -12.37
CA TRP A 66 -18.44 -5.46 -11.45
C TRP A 66 -16.93 -5.69 -11.55
N GLU A 67 -16.38 -5.75 -12.76
CA GLU A 67 -14.94 -5.92 -13.00
C GLU A 67 -14.17 -4.71 -12.48
N ASP A 68 -14.65 -3.52 -12.81
CA ASP A 68 -14.09 -2.26 -12.33
C ASP A 68 -14.13 -2.16 -10.79
N ALA A 69 -15.21 -2.60 -10.14
CA ALA A 69 -15.30 -2.61 -8.69
C ALA A 69 -14.26 -3.55 -8.05
N ILE A 70 -13.97 -4.69 -8.68
CA ILE A 70 -12.92 -5.60 -8.23
C ILE A 70 -11.53 -4.98 -8.41
N GLU A 71 -11.25 -4.41 -9.59
CA GLU A 71 -9.97 -3.74 -9.85
C GLU A 71 -9.73 -2.57 -8.90
N TRP A 72 -10.77 -1.77 -8.64
CA TRP A 72 -10.73 -0.67 -7.70
C TRP A 72 -10.49 -1.16 -6.27
N GLY A 73 -11.22 -2.18 -5.81
CA GLY A 73 -11.01 -2.79 -4.49
C GLY A 73 -9.58 -3.29 -4.32
N ASN A 74 -9.06 -4.00 -5.31
CA ASN A 74 -7.67 -4.47 -5.34
C ASN A 74 -6.67 -3.32 -5.23
N ALA A 75 -6.93 -2.18 -5.88
CA ALA A 75 -6.06 -1.00 -5.80
C ALA A 75 -6.08 -0.37 -4.40
N VAL A 76 -7.25 -0.30 -3.75
CA VAL A 76 -7.40 0.19 -2.37
C VAL A 76 -6.62 -0.69 -1.39
N ASP A 77 -6.79 -2.00 -1.47
CA ASP A 77 -6.12 -2.95 -0.56
C ASP A 77 -4.60 -2.91 -0.75
N GLN A 78 -4.13 -2.87 -1.99
CA GLN A 78 -2.71 -2.76 -2.29
C GLN A 78 -2.13 -1.43 -1.83
N LEU A 79 -2.90 -0.34 -1.87
CA LEU A 79 -2.45 0.96 -1.35
C LEU A 79 -2.27 0.91 0.16
N ALA A 80 -3.21 0.30 0.89
CA ALA A 80 -3.10 0.11 2.34
C ALA A 80 -1.88 -0.74 2.70
N GLN A 81 -1.63 -1.83 1.96
CA GLN A 81 -0.46 -2.68 2.15
C GLN A 81 0.85 -1.92 1.86
N ALA A 82 0.88 -1.11 0.80
CA ALA A 82 2.05 -0.31 0.44
C ALA A 82 2.40 0.70 1.56
N GLN A 83 1.40 1.40 2.09
CA GLN A 83 1.58 2.35 3.20
C GLN A 83 2.08 1.66 4.47
N LEU A 84 1.54 0.49 4.82
CA LEU A 84 2.05 -0.29 5.96
C LEU A 84 3.52 -0.68 5.74
N THR A 85 3.85 -1.15 4.54
CA THR A 85 5.23 -1.52 4.19
C THR A 85 6.17 -0.31 4.25
N GLN A 86 5.71 0.86 3.80
CA GLN A 86 6.47 2.10 3.85
C GLN A 86 6.79 2.51 5.30
N ASN A 87 5.85 2.34 6.23
CA ASN A 87 6.08 2.59 7.65
C ASN A 87 7.13 1.65 8.24
N ILE A 88 7.10 0.36 7.87
CA ILE A 88 8.09 -0.63 8.28
C ILE A 88 9.48 -0.26 7.74
N LEU A 89 9.57 0.12 6.47
CA LEU A 89 10.85 0.53 5.86
C LEU A 89 11.39 1.82 6.47
N ALA A 90 10.53 2.80 6.78
CA ALA A 90 10.94 4.02 7.47
C ALA A 90 11.53 3.71 8.85
N TRP A 91 10.90 2.82 9.61
CA TRP A 91 11.43 2.33 10.88
C TRP A 91 12.79 1.65 10.69
N LEU A 92 12.93 0.76 9.70
CA LEU A 92 14.17 0.04 9.42
C LEU A 92 15.31 0.97 8.98
N ILE A 93 15.03 1.98 8.16
CA ILE A 93 16.01 3.00 7.76
C ILE A 93 16.54 3.74 8.99
N ASN A 94 15.67 4.13 9.91
CA ASN A 94 16.07 4.81 11.14
C ASN A 94 16.92 3.93 12.05
N LEU A 95 16.61 2.63 12.13
CA LEU A 95 17.42 1.65 12.85
C LEU A 95 18.83 1.54 12.25
N LEU A 96 18.92 1.33 10.94
CA LEU A 96 20.20 1.17 10.22
C LEU A 96 21.10 2.42 10.33
N LYS A 97 20.51 3.62 10.23
CA LYS A 97 21.26 4.88 10.39
C LYS A 97 21.91 5.00 11.78
N ARG A 98 21.18 4.62 12.84
CA ARG A 98 21.68 4.64 14.21
C ARG A 98 22.81 3.63 14.43
N SER A 99 22.69 2.43 13.83
CA SER A 99 23.72 1.39 13.90
C SER A 99 25.03 1.74 13.19
N THR A 100 25.00 2.70 12.25
CA THR A 100 26.19 3.11 11.48
C THR A 100 26.88 4.36 12.08
N SER A 101 26.30 4.97 13.13
CA SER A 101 26.81 6.18 13.78
C SER A 101 27.58 5.89 15.09
N LEU A 102 27.98 4.64 15.29
CA LEU A 102 28.86 4.14 16.36
C LEU A 102 30.13 3.58 15.71
#